data_AF-A0A662G2W6-F1
#
_entry.id   AF-A0A662G2W6-F1
#
_cell.length_a   1.000
_cell.length_b   1.000
_cell.length_c   1.000
_cell.angle_alpha   90.00
_cell.angle_beta   90.00
_cell.angle_gamma   90.00
#
_symmetry.space_group_name_H-M   'P 1'
#
loop_
_entity.id
_entity.type
_entity.pdbx_description
1 polymer ?
#
loop_
_entity_poly.entity_id
_entity_poly.type
_entity_poly.pdbx_seq_one_letter_code
_entity_poly.pdbx_strand_id
1 'polypeptide(L)'
;MLDEVRIRWLLRSPGRRATLTEIVKERVITTSELVKRTKLKRQTIIQYLREFEEVGLIELRKEQKPWIAVISNDIIEHPMIMSILSTERVPTIRKKLVFTHSWDDFPECLIEKRKIMSISFIWGSKELVEANIRDALLVPEIVRELLLFSLEKGLKPDNLIVRSLLDIQALRERNVLLDNLLVIGSGLVNKLTVELQRIYDLPIGFKPIGGRDLYSSITKTAYLSGDEIGKDSGVLALLPNPWQKGKVVILVAGVHASGTQAGLMAILSHLRAKRGFKTSPITDHPIANIPIRVVRAKRSTRSWDYGRIEGFEFLE
;
A
#
# COMPACT_ATOMS: atom_id res chain seq x y z
N MET A 1 12.92 -30.79 -8.19
CA MET A 1 12.42 -31.56 -7.04
C MET A 1 12.92 -30.89 -5.77
N LEU A 2 12.03 -30.62 -4.82
CA LEU A 2 12.39 -30.11 -3.49
C LEU A 2 13.22 -31.17 -2.75
N ASP A 3 14.41 -30.79 -2.28
CA ASP A 3 15.24 -31.65 -1.42
C ASP A 3 14.67 -31.65 0.01
N GLU A 4 13.65 -32.47 0.21
CA GLU A 4 12.90 -32.53 1.45
C GLU A 4 13.75 -32.82 2.70
N VAL A 5 14.79 -33.64 2.54
CA VAL A 5 15.68 -34.04 3.63
C VAL A 5 16.53 -32.86 4.05
N ARG A 6 17.12 -32.14 3.08
CA ARG A 6 17.92 -30.95 3.34
C ARG A 6 17.10 -29.81 3.93
N ILE A 7 15.86 -29.63 3.47
CA ILE A 7 14.91 -28.65 4.04
C ILE A 7 14.60 -28.96 5.50
N ARG A 8 14.26 -30.21 5.83
CA ARG A 8 14.00 -30.62 7.23
C ARG A 8 15.22 -30.39 8.12
N TRP A 9 16.42 -30.62 7.60
CA TRP A 9 17.66 -30.38 8.34
C TRP A 9 17.90 -28.88 8.59
N LEU A 10 17.74 -28.05 7.56
CA LEU A 10 17.83 -26.59 7.67
C LEU A 10 16.85 -26.03 8.71
N LEU A 11 15.61 -26.51 8.71
CA LEU A 11 14.56 -26.00 9.59
C LEU A 11 14.61 -26.55 11.03
N ARG A 12 15.64 -27.31 11.42
CA ARG A 12 15.88 -27.61 12.85
C ARG A 12 16.25 -26.36 13.65
N SER A 13 16.98 -25.43 13.03
CA SER A 13 17.41 -24.20 13.69
C SER A 13 16.21 -23.28 13.98
N PRO A 14 15.99 -22.86 15.25
CA PRO A 14 14.92 -21.92 15.60
C PRO A 14 15.02 -20.59 14.84
N GLY A 15 16.23 -20.08 14.64
CA GLY A 15 16.47 -18.84 13.89
C GLY A 15 16.09 -18.97 12.41
N ARG A 16 16.38 -20.12 11.79
CA ARG A 16 15.97 -20.41 10.40
C ARG A 16 14.46 -20.53 10.29
N ARG A 17 13.81 -21.25 11.21
CA ARG A 17 12.35 -21.31 11.27
C ARG A 17 11.73 -19.93 11.40
N ALA A 18 12.17 -19.13 12.38
CA ALA A 18 11.66 -17.77 12.56
C ALA A 18 11.84 -16.90 11.30
N THR A 19 13.00 -17.01 10.65
CA THR A 19 13.28 -16.28 9.40
C THR A 19 12.35 -16.74 8.28
N LEU A 20 12.21 -18.05 8.06
CA LEU A 20 11.33 -18.60 7.02
C LEU A 20 9.85 -18.31 7.31
N THR A 21 9.42 -18.37 8.57
CA THR A 21 8.07 -18.01 9.00
C THR A 21 7.74 -16.57 8.60
N GLU A 22 8.63 -15.61 8.85
CA GLU A 22 8.41 -14.22 8.43
C GLU A 22 8.37 -14.07 6.90
N ILE A 23 9.22 -14.80 6.17
CA ILE A 23 9.18 -14.81 4.70
C ILE A 23 7.86 -15.40 4.19
N VAL A 24 7.38 -16.51 4.76
CA VAL A 24 6.13 -17.16 4.35
C VAL A 24 4.91 -16.28 4.66
N LYS A 25 4.89 -15.62 5.83
CA LYS A 25 3.84 -14.67 6.21
C LYS A 25 3.73 -13.51 5.21
N GLU A 26 4.88 -12.92 4.86
CA GLU A 26 4.93 -11.69 4.07
C GLU A 26 5.02 -11.93 2.55
N ARG A 27 5.41 -13.15 2.14
CA ARG A 27 5.74 -13.60 0.78
C ARG A 27 6.91 -12.87 0.11
N VAL A 28 7.11 -11.60 0.41
CA VAL A 28 8.22 -10.78 -0.04
C VAL A 28 8.69 -9.94 1.14
N ILE A 29 9.98 -10.00 1.48
CA ILE A 29 10.53 -9.28 2.62
C ILE A 29 12.00 -8.90 2.41
N THR A 30 12.40 -7.71 2.88
CA THR A 30 13.79 -7.25 2.78
C THR A 30 14.65 -7.81 3.91
N THR A 31 15.96 -7.98 3.67
CA THR A 31 16.93 -8.37 4.70
C THR A 31 16.94 -7.43 5.90
N SER A 32 16.77 -6.12 5.67
CA SER A 32 16.71 -5.14 6.76
C SER A 32 15.50 -5.36 7.66
N GLU A 33 14.36 -5.74 7.10
CA GLU A 33 13.17 -6.04 7.88
C GLU A 33 13.29 -7.38 8.64
N LEU A 34 13.83 -8.42 7.99
CA LEU A 34 14.10 -9.70 8.65
C LEU A 34 14.98 -9.52 9.88
N VAL A 35 16.02 -8.68 9.80
CA VAL A 35 16.88 -8.34 10.94
C VAL A 35 16.07 -7.70 12.08
N LYS A 36 15.16 -6.76 11.78
CA LYS A 36 14.33 -6.09 12.79
C LYS A 36 13.38 -7.07 13.49
N ARG A 37 12.67 -7.90 12.72
CA ARG A 37 11.63 -8.79 13.24
C ARG A 37 12.17 -9.99 13.98
N THR A 38 13.20 -10.62 13.43
CA THR A 38 13.83 -11.80 14.05
C THR A 38 14.82 -11.43 15.15
N LYS A 39 15.26 -10.15 15.22
CA LYS A 39 16.34 -9.66 16.08
C LYS A 39 17.68 -10.38 15.87
N LEU A 40 17.85 -11.07 14.73
CA LEU A 40 19.08 -11.75 14.36
C LEU A 40 20.09 -10.80 13.71
N LYS A 41 21.38 -11.12 13.81
CA LYS A 41 22.43 -10.35 13.14
C LYS A 41 22.26 -10.41 11.62
N ARG A 42 22.55 -9.30 10.92
CA ARG A 42 22.43 -9.22 9.46
C ARG A 42 23.23 -10.30 8.72
N GLN A 43 24.44 -10.61 9.18
CA GLN A 43 25.27 -11.69 8.61
C GLN A 43 24.56 -13.06 8.72
N THR A 44 23.94 -13.34 9.86
CA THR A 44 23.17 -14.57 10.09
C THR A 44 21.95 -14.66 9.18
N ILE A 45 21.20 -13.56 9.03
CA ILE A 45 20.07 -13.50 8.08
C ILE A 45 20.55 -13.75 6.64
N ILE A 46 21.63 -13.08 6.21
CA ILE A 46 22.19 -13.27 4.88
C ILE A 46 22.59 -14.72 4.63
N GLN A 47 23.19 -15.39 5.63
CA GLN A 47 23.53 -16.80 5.55
C GLN A 47 22.28 -17.66 5.38
N TYR A 48 21.27 -17.48 6.23
CA TYR A 48 20.03 -18.27 6.17
C TYR A 48 19.31 -18.11 4.83
N LEU A 49 19.27 -16.88 4.32
CA LEU A 49 18.69 -16.59 3.04
C LEU A 49 19.40 -17.33 1.90
N ARG A 50 20.74 -17.36 1.87
CA ARG A 50 21.49 -18.11 0.85
C ARG A 50 21.17 -19.60 0.92
N GLU A 51 21.14 -20.16 2.13
CA GLU A 51 20.81 -21.57 2.33
C GLU A 51 19.37 -21.89 1.89
N PHE A 52 18.41 -20.99 2.11
CA PHE A 52 17.04 -21.13 1.62
C PHE A 52 16.94 -21.05 0.09
N GLU A 53 17.70 -20.16 -0.53
CA GLU A 53 17.79 -20.03 -1.99
C GLU A 53 18.38 -21.31 -2.61
N GLU A 54 19.44 -21.87 -2.03
CA GLU A 54 20.08 -23.11 -2.48
C GLU A 54 19.12 -24.31 -2.54
N VAL A 55 18.18 -24.39 -1.59
CA VAL A 55 17.16 -25.46 -1.55
C VAL A 55 15.86 -25.07 -2.26
N GLY A 56 15.84 -23.92 -2.93
CA GLY A 56 14.70 -23.42 -3.70
C GLY A 56 13.53 -22.88 -2.89
N LEU A 57 13.65 -22.75 -1.55
CA LEU A 57 12.59 -22.23 -0.66
C LEU A 57 12.21 -20.78 -1.02
N ILE A 58 13.20 -20.01 -1.45
CA ILE A 58 13.04 -18.60 -1.81
C ILE A 58 13.85 -18.29 -3.07
N GLU A 59 13.53 -17.17 -3.69
CA GLU A 59 14.39 -16.48 -4.65
C GLU A 59 15.00 -15.24 -3.97
N LEU A 60 16.31 -15.03 -4.11
CA LEU A 60 16.97 -13.83 -3.60
C LEU A 60 17.30 -12.85 -4.72
N ARG A 61 16.78 -11.63 -4.58
CA ARG A 61 17.16 -10.49 -5.41
C ARG A 61 18.33 -9.76 -4.77
N LYS A 62 19.51 -9.87 -5.40
CA LYS A 62 20.81 -9.38 -4.91
C LYS A 62 21.28 -8.10 -5.62
N GLU A 63 20.51 -7.63 -6.60
CA GLU A 63 20.80 -6.49 -7.46
C GLU A 63 20.79 -5.16 -6.69
N GLN A 64 20.14 -5.13 -5.53
CA GLN A 64 20.08 -3.98 -4.64
C GLN A 64 20.32 -4.36 -3.18
N LYS A 65 20.70 -3.38 -2.34
CA LYS A 65 20.80 -3.53 -0.89
C LYS A 65 19.75 -2.66 -0.19
N PRO A 66 19.06 -3.18 0.84
CA PRO A 66 18.98 -4.58 1.30
C PRO A 66 18.51 -5.57 0.22
N TRP A 67 19.03 -6.81 0.27
CA TRP A 67 18.52 -7.92 -0.54
C TRP A 67 17.05 -8.21 -0.23
N ILE A 68 16.33 -8.73 -1.21
CA ILE A 68 14.91 -9.07 -1.09
C ILE A 68 14.75 -10.58 -1.21
N ALA A 69 14.05 -11.17 -0.24
CA ALA A 69 13.65 -12.57 -0.26
C ALA A 69 12.21 -12.67 -0.74
N VAL A 70 11.99 -13.46 -1.79
CA VAL A 70 10.67 -13.77 -2.36
C VAL A 70 10.41 -15.25 -2.15
N ILE A 71 9.30 -15.64 -1.54
CA ILE A 71 8.94 -17.05 -1.37
C ILE A 71 8.64 -17.67 -2.74
N SER A 72 9.10 -18.89 -2.99
CA SER A 72 8.73 -19.62 -4.20
C SER A 72 7.27 -20.10 -4.08
N ASN A 73 6.42 -19.78 -5.07
CA ASN A 73 4.99 -20.06 -5.02
C ASN A 73 4.65 -21.55 -4.85
N ASP A 74 5.48 -22.43 -5.42
CA ASP A 74 5.30 -23.89 -5.39
C ASP A 74 5.46 -24.50 -3.98
N ILE A 75 5.90 -23.70 -3.00
CA ILE A 75 6.33 -24.16 -1.68
C ILE A 75 5.36 -23.77 -0.57
N ILE A 76 4.60 -22.68 -0.77
CA ILE A 76 3.65 -22.15 0.23
C ILE A 76 2.60 -23.19 0.62
N GLU A 77 2.18 -24.02 -0.34
CA GLU A 77 1.15 -25.04 -0.13
C GLU A 77 1.72 -26.42 0.19
N HIS A 78 3.05 -26.58 0.22
CA HIS A 78 3.66 -27.88 0.46
C HIS A 78 3.34 -28.35 1.89
N PRO A 79 2.69 -29.53 2.08
CA PRO A 79 2.22 -30.00 3.39
C PRO A 79 3.31 -30.04 4.45
N MET A 80 4.54 -30.39 4.06
CA MET A 80 5.70 -30.41 4.96
C MET A 80 6.03 -29.00 5.49
N ILE A 81 6.06 -27.98 4.64
CA ILE A 81 6.38 -26.60 5.04
C ILE A 81 5.28 -26.07 5.96
N MET A 82 4.02 -26.35 5.62
CA MET A 82 2.88 -26.02 6.47
C MET A 82 2.93 -26.70 7.85
N SER A 83 3.37 -27.97 7.92
CA SER A 83 3.54 -28.70 9.19
C SER A 83 4.69 -28.14 10.05
N ILE A 84 5.73 -27.60 9.42
CA ILE A 84 6.92 -27.07 10.11
C ILE A 84 6.69 -25.63 10.59
N LEU A 85 5.87 -24.86 9.88
CA LEU A 85 5.60 -23.44 10.14
C LEU A 85 4.29 -23.20 10.91
N SER A 86 3.58 -24.26 11.32
CA SER A 86 2.33 -24.15 12.09
C SER A 86 2.56 -23.70 13.53
N THR A 87 2.94 -22.44 13.69
CA THR A 87 2.64 -21.62 14.87
C THR A 87 2.08 -20.30 14.34
N GLU A 88 0.80 -20.10 14.64
CA GLU A 88 -0.05 -18.97 14.22
C GLU A 88 -0.38 -18.89 12.72
N ARG A 89 -1.38 -19.68 12.32
CA ARG A 89 -2.21 -19.33 11.16
C ARG A 89 -2.88 -17.98 11.45
N VAL A 90 -2.62 -16.97 10.62
CA VAL A 90 -3.64 -15.95 10.34
C VAL A 90 -4.27 -16.35 9.00
N PRO A 91 -5.42 -17.06 9.00
CA PRO A 91 -6.17 -17.22 7.77
C PRO A 91 -6.88 -15.89 7.50
N THR A 92 -6.22 -14.96 6.82
CA THR A 92 -6.96 -13.82 6.28
C THR A 92 -7.70 -14.30 5.05
N ILE A 93 -9.01 -14.15 5.04
CA ILE A 93 -9.85 -14.39 3.85
C ILE A 93 -9.33 -13.44 2.77
N ARG A 94 -8.48 -13.95 1.87
CA ARG A 94 -7.97 -13.19 0.75
C ARG A 94 -9.07 -13.12 -0.30
N LYS A 95 -9.53 -11.92 -0.59
CA LYS A 95 -10.47 -11.69 -1.69
C LYS A 95 -9.66 -11.54 -2.97
N LYS A 96 -10.12 -12.18 -4.05
CA LYS A 96 -9.57 -11.90 -5.38
C LYS A 96 -9.79 -10.41 -5.68
N LEU A 97 -8.71 -9.69 -5.93
CA LEU A 97 -8.77 -8.29 -6.34
C LEU A 97 -9.30 -8.24 -7.78
N VAL A 98 -10.49 -7.65 -7.95
CA VAL A 98 -11.11 -7.39 -9.25
C VAL A 98 -11.47 -5.91 -9.29
N PHE A 99 -10.75 -5.14 -10.10
CA PHE A 99 -11.00 -3.72 -10.25
C PHE A 99 -12.34 -3.50 -10.97
N THR A 100 -13.17 -2.63 -10.40
CA THR A 100 -14.46 -2.26 -10.99
C THR A 100 -14.41 -0.92 -11.72
N HIS A 101 -13.34 -0.15 -11.52
CA HIS A 101 -13.12 1.18 -12.08
C HIS A 101 -11.66 1.38 -12.44
N SER A 102 -11.39 2.23 -13.43
CA SER A 102 -10.07 2.77 -13.77
C SER A 102 -9.90 4.18 -13.20
N TRP A 103 -8.70 4.76 -13.31
CA TRP A 103 -8.51 6.18 -13.00
C TRP A 103 -9.35 7.09 -13.91
N ASP A 104 -9.73 6.66 -15.11
CA ASP A 104 -10.58 7.47 -15.98
C ASP A 104 -12.02 7.60 -15.48
N ASP A 105 -12.48 6.65 -14.66
CA ASP A 105 -13.80 6.71 -14.03
C ASP A 105 -13.82 7.63 -12.80
N PHE A 106 -12.67 8.03 -12.28
CA PHE A 106 -12.59 8.95 -11.14
C PHE A 106 -12.64 10.40 -11.63
N PRO A 107 -13.35 11.32 -10.95
CA PRO A 107 -14.16 11.13 -9.74
C PRO A 107 -15.64 10.77 -9.98
N GLU A 108 -16.08 10.58 -11.23
CA GLU A 108 -17.46 10.18 -11.56
C GLU A 108 -17.93 8.95 -10.77
N CYS A 109 -17.07 7.96 -10.54
CA CYS A 109 -17.36 6.73 -9.80
C CYS A 109 -17.75 6.96 -8.33
N LEU A 110 -17.53 8.16 -7.78
CA LEU A 110 -17.99 8.53 -6.44
C LEU A 110 -19.48 8.89 -6.38
N ILE A 111 -20.10 9.18 -7.53
CA ILE A 111 -21.50 9.61 -7.62
C ILE A 111 -22.42 8.38 -7.58
N GLU A 112 -23.27 8.31 -6.57
CA GLU A 112 -24.31 7.30 -6.46
C GLU A 112 -25.47 7.56 -7.43
N LYS A 113 -26.26 6.51 -7.69
CA LYS A 113 -27.48 6.57 -8.55
C LYS A 113 -28.45 7.68 -8.16
N ARG A 114 -28.48 8.09 -6.88
CA ARG A 114 -29.35 9.16 -6.36
C ARG A 114 -28.77 10.58 -6.56
N LYS A 115 -27.70 10.73 -7.36
CA LYS A 115 -26.95 11.99 -7.53
C LYS A 115 -26.43 12.54 -6.20
N ILE A 116 -25.92 11.63 -5.36
CA ILE A 116 -25.23 11.96 -4.11
C ILE A 116 -23.78 11.54 -4.31
N MET A 117 -22.84 12.43 -4.00
CA MET A 117 -21.43 12.12 -3.93
C MET A 117 -21.06 12.01 -2.46
N SER A 118 -20.62 10.84 -2.01
CA SER A 118 -20.19 10.64 -0.62
C SER A 118 -18.76 10.11 -0.59
N ILE A 119 -17.94 10.68 0.30
CA ILE A 119 -16.57 10.21 0.53
C ILE A 119 -16.14 10.47 1.99
N SER A 120 -15.51 9.47 2.59
CA SER A 120 -14.96 9.54 3.94
C SER A 120 -13.44 9.58 3.87
N PHE A 121 -12.84 10.68 4.34
CA PHE A 121 -11.40 10.86 4.47
C PHE A 121 -10.93 10.17 5.75
N ILE A 122 -10.08 9.16 5.60
CA ILE A 122 -9.58 8.35 6.70
C ILE A 122 -8.10 8.62 6.94
N TRP A 123 -7.80 9.24 8.08
CA TRP A 123 -6.46 9.66 8.45
C TRP A 123 -5.75 8.62 9.29
N GLY A 124 -4.49 8.31 8.95
CA GLY A 124 -3.66 7.47 9.80
C GLY A 124 -3.29 8.16 11.10
N SER A 125 -3.68 7.58 12.25
CA SER A 125 -3.36 8.12 13.57
C SER A 125 -2.19 7.43 14.28
N LYS A 126 -1.61 6.36 13.69
CA LYS A 126 -0.59 5.51 14.35
C LYS A 126 -1.07 4.98 15.71
N GLU A 127 -2.35 4.63 15.79
CA GLU A 127 -3.04 4.22 17.03
C GLU A 127 -3.14 5.32 18.10
N LEU A 128 -2.82 6.57 17.75
CA LEU A 128 -3.01 7.74 18.61
C LEU A 128 -4.41 8.32 18.40
N VAL A 129 -4.72 9.35 19.19
CA VAL A 129 -5.94 10.17 19.05
C VAL A 129 -5.75 11.36 18.08
N GLU A 130 -4.60 11.45 17.39
CA GLU A 130 -4.27 12.56 16.49
C GLU A 130 -3.57 12.06 15.21
N ALA A 131 -3.87 12.70 14.08
CA ALA A 131 -3.20 12.47 12.80
C ALA A 131 -2.16 13.58 12.52
N ASN A 132 -1.14 13.26 11.71
CA ASN A 132 -0.12 14.24 11.37
C ASN A 132 -0.63 15.23 10.31
N ILE A 133 -0.51 16.54 10.57
CA ILE A 133 -0.95 17.60 9.64
C ILE A 133 -0.32 17.49 8.24
N ARG A 134 0.87 16.89 8.12
CA ARG A 134 1.56 16.72 6.83
C ARG A 134 0.84 15.77 5.89
N ASP A 135 0.09 14.83 6.44
CA ASP A 135 -0.74 13.91 5.66
C ASP A 135 -2.05 14.57 5.22
N ALA A 136 -2.39 15.76 5.75
CA ALA A 136 -3.58 16.54 5.39
C ALA A 136 -3.33 17.65 4.36
N LEU A 137 -2.07 17.86 3.95
CA LEU A 137 -1.74 18.85 2.94
C LEU A 137 -2.46 18.53 1.63
N LEU A 138 -3.14 19.52 1.05
CA LEU A 138 -3.96 19.44 -0.18
C LEU A 138 -5.37 18.87 -0.03
N VAL A 139 -5.75 18.33 1.13
CA VAL A 139 -7.11 17.80 1.31
C VAL A 139 -8.20 18.88 1.22
N PRO A 140 -8.05 20.08 1.80
CA PRO A 140 -9.02 21.16 1.59
C PRO A 140 -9.22 21.49 0.10
N GLU A 141 -8.14 21.54 -0.68
CA GLU A 141 -8.18 21.77 -2.12
C GLU A 141 -8.84 20.62 -2.87
N ILE A 142 -8.57 19.37 -2.50
CA ILE A 142 -9.22 18.18 -3.06
C ILE A 142 -10.74 18.24 -2.81
N VAL A 143 -11.15 18.54 -1.58
CA VAL A 143 -12.59 18.69 -1.23
C VAL A 143 -13.23 19.79 -2.06
N ARG A 144 -12.55 20.92 -2.23
CA ARG A 144 -13.03 22.02 -3.09
C ARG A 144 -13.19 21.57 -4.54
N GLU A 145 -12.20 20.87 -5.12
CA GLU A 145 -12.32 20.40 -6.51
C GLU A 145 -13.41 19.34 -6.68
N LEU A 146 -13.63 18.45 -5.69
CA LEU A 146 -14.75 17.51 -5.69
C LEU A 146 -16.10 18.23 -5.63
N LEU A 147 -16.21 19.28 -4.81
CA LEU A 147 -17.42 20.11 -4.77
C LEU A 147 -17.68 20.75 -6.14
N LEU A 148 -16.70 21.44 -6.71
CA LEU A 148 -16.86 22.11 -7.99
C LEU A 148 -17.19 21.11 -9.12
N PHE A 149 -16.51 19.97 -9.14
CA PHE A 149 -16.83 18.88 -10.07
C PHE A 149 -18.27 18.37 -9.88
N SER A 150 -18.73 18.19 -8.65
CA SER A 150 -20.10 17.70 -8.40
C SER A 150 -21.16 18.70 -8.90
N LEU A 151 -20.94 20.01 -8.71
CA LEU A 151 -21.80 21.08 -9.23
C LEU A 151 -21.83 21.07 -10.77
N GLU A 152 -20.68 20.88 -11.43
CA GLU A 152 -20.61 20.77 -12.90
C GLU A 152 -21.36 19.55 -13.45
N LYS A 153 -21.43 18.45 -12.67
CA LYS A 153 -22.28 17.29 -12.99
C LYS A 153 -23.76 17.46 -12.60
N GLY A 154 -24.14 18.65 -12.15
CA GLY A 154 -25.52 19.00 -11.81
C GLY A 154 -26.01 18.45 -10.47
N LEU A 155 -25.11 18.16 -9.53
CA LEU A 155 -25.47 17.86 -8.15
C LEU A 155 -25.75 19.17 -7.40
N LYS A 156 -26.61 19.10 -6.38
CA LYS A 156 -26.83 20.22 -5.45
C LYS A 156 -25.66 20.29 -4.44
N PRO A 157 -25.33 21.46 -3.87
CA PRO A 157 -24.29 21.58 -2.84
C PRO A 157 -24.44 20.58 -1.70
N ASP A 158 -25.66 20.40 -1.19
CA ASP A 158 -25.96 19.49 -0.07
C ASP A 158 -25.83 18.00 -0.42
N ASN A 159 -25.67 17.68 -1.71
CA ASN A 159 -25.48 16.30 -2.18
C ASN A 159 -24.02 15.86 -2.15
N LEU A 160 -23.08 16.72 -1.76
CA LEU A 160 -21.71 16.33 -1.44
C LEU A 160 -21.59 16.06 0.06
N ILE A 161 -21.46 14.79 0.42
CA ILE A 161 -21.28 14.34 1.81
C ILE A 161 -19.82 14.01 2.04
N VAL A 162 -19.13 14.84 2.80
CA VAL A 162 -17.74 14.61 3.21
C VAL A 162 -17.70 14.28 4.69
N ARG A 163 -17.05 13.16 5.04
CA ARG A 163 -16.71 12.83 6.43
C ARG A 163 -15.20 12.82 6.61
N SER A 164 -14.74 13.07 7.82
CA SER A 164 -13.33 13.11 8.19
C SER A 164 -13.14 12.38 9.51
N LEU A 165 -12.40 11.27 9.50
CA LEU A 165 -12.23 10.41 10.67
C LEU A 165 -10.82 9.86 10.75
N LEU A 166 -10.36 9.56 11.97
CA LEU A 166 -9.17 8.73 12.17
C LEU A 166 -9.45 7.28 11.78
N ASP A 167 -8.43 6.56 11.34
CA ASP A 167 -8.49 5.12 11.03
C ASP A 167 -9.05 4.28 12.19
N ILE A 168 -8.67 4.60 13.43
CA ILE A 168 -9.20 3.94 14.63
C ILE A 168 -10.70 4.20 14.86
N GLN A 169 -11.23 5.36 14.45
CA GLN A 169 -12.64 5.70 14.55
C GLN A 169 -13.43 5.00 13.45
N ALA A 170 -12.93 5.04 12.21
CA ALA A 170 -13.52 4.36 11.07
C ALA A 170 -13.66 2.84 11.28
N LEU A 171 -12.70 2.22 11.96
CA LEU A 171 -12.77 0.81 12.34
C LEU A 171 -13.83 0.48 13.40
N ARG A 172 -14.19 1.44 14.26
CA ARG A 172 -15.26 1.29 15.27
C ARG A 172 -16.63 1.57 14.68
N GLU A 173 -16.71 2.53 13.75
CA GLU A 173 -17.94 2.96 13.11
C GLU A 173 -18.16 2.22 11.79
N ARG A 174 -18.74 1.01 11.85
CA ARG A 174 -18.93 0.15 10.68
C ARG A 174 -19.65 0.83 9.51
N ASN A 175 -20.52 1.81 9.77
CA ASN A 175 -21.23 2.57 8.74
C ASN A 175 -20.29 3.41 7.85
N VAL A 176 -19.15 3.86 8.39
CA VAL A 176 -18.14 4.61 7.63
C VAL A 176 -17.50 3.72 6.58
N LEU A 177 -17.20 2.46 6.92
CA LEU A 177 -16.62 1.48 5.99
C LEU A 177 -17.52 1.17 4.79
N LEU A 178 -18.82 1.50 4.86
CA LEU A 178 -19.77 1.32 3.77
C LEU A 178 -19.78 2.48 2.76
N ASP A 179 -18.99 3.53 2.99
CA ASP A 179 -18.88 4.68 2.11
C ASP A 179 -17.77 4.50 1.04
N ASN A 180 -17.64 5.44 0.11
CA ASN A 180 -16.37 5.59 -0.61
C ASN A 180 -15.32 6.12 0.37
N LEU A 181 -14.10 5.61 0.31
CA LEU A 181 -13.05 5.97 1.26
C LEU A 181 -11.88 6.63 0.53
N LEU A 182 -11.33 7.71 1.09
CA LEU A 182 -9.97 8.17 0.79
C LEU A 182 -9.10 7.82 2.00
N VAL A 183 -8.30 6.76 1.90
CA VAL A 183 -7.44 6.26 2.98
C VAL A 183 -6.06 6.87 2.83
N ILE A 184 -5.64 7.64 3.83
CA ILE A 184 -4.40 8.42 3.81
C ILE A 184 -3.43 7.88 4.87
N GLY A 185 -2.23 7.52 4.43
CA GLY A 185 -1.13 7.08 5.27
C GLY A 185 -0.73 5.61 5.05
N SER A 186 0.55 5.31 5.27
CA SER A 186 1.10 3.96 5.13
C SER A 186 0.64 3.02 6.22
N GLY A 187 0.94 1.72 6.05
CA GLY A 187 0.57 0.70 7.03
C GLY A 187 1.19 0.90 8.43
N LEU A 188 2.20 1.77 8.57
CA LEU A 188 2.71 2.16 9.88
C LEU A 188 1.80 3.10 10.67
N VAL A 189 0.99 3.89 9.96
CA VAL A 189 0.19 4.96 10.57
C VAL A 189 -1.30 4.77 10.33
N ASN A 190 -1.72 4.03 9.31
CA ASN A 190 -3.11 3.79 8.97
C ASN A 190 -3.45 2.30 8.95
N LYS A 191 -4.30 1.86 9.89
CA LYS A 191 -4.74 0.46 10.01
C LYS A 191 -5.58 -0.01 8.82
N LEU A 192 -6.36 0.87 8.18
CA LEU A 192 -7.10 0.47 6.99
C LEU A 192 -6.15 0.16 5.83
N THR A 193 -5.02 0.85 5.70
CA THR A 193 -3.97 0.50 4.72
C THR A 193 -3.41 -0.90 4.95
N VAL A 194 -3.25 -1.32 6.22
CA VAL A 194 -2.86 -2.70 6.58
C VAL A 194 -3.94 -3.69 6.18
N GLU A 195 -5.19 -3.43 6.55
CA GLU A 195 -6.32 -4.33 6.27
C GLU A 195 -6.57 -4.50 4.77
N LEU A 196 -6.52 -3.41 3.98
CA LEU A 196 -6.66 -3.47 2.52
C LEU A 196 -5.59 -4.36 1.87
N GLN A 197 -4.34 -4.24 2.32
CA GLN A 197 -3.25 -5.08 1.82
C GLN A 197 -3.41 -6.55 2.21
N ARG A 198 -3.91 -6.83 3.42
CA ARG A 198 -4.19 -8.20 3.86
C ARG A 198 -5.34 -8.83 3.07
N ILE A 199 -6.40 -8.06 2.80
CA ILE A 199 -7.58 -8.53 2.08
C ILE A 199 -7.25 -8.84 0.62
N TYR A 200 -6.51 -7.96 -0.05
CA TYR A 200 -6.34 -8.03 -1.51
C TYR A 200 -4.99 -8.55 -2.00
N ASP A 201 -3.96 -8.65 -1.15
CA ASP A 201 -2.56 -8.93 -1.55
C ASP A 201 -2.14 -8.08 -2.75
N LEU A 202 -2.11 -6.75 -2.55
CA LEU A 202 -1.92 -5.78 -3.62
C LEU A 202 -0.64 -6.04 -4.43
N PRO A 203 -0.68 -5.95 -5.77
CA PRO A 203 0.49 -6.16 -6.62
C PRO A 203 1.56 -5.07 -6.43
N ILE A 204 1.15 -3.88 -5.98
CA ILE A 204 2.04 -2.82 -5.49
C ILE A 204 1.58 -2.49 -4.08
N GLY A 205 2.48 -2.62 -3.10
CA GLY A 205 2.14 -2.43 -1.70
C GLY A 205 3.36 -2.43 -0.79
N PHE A 206 3.12 -2.13 0.48
CA PHE A 206 4.15 -2.17 1.51
C PHE A 206 4.53 -3.61 1.81
N LYS A 207 5.83 -3.89 1.74
CA LYS A 207 6.41 -5.20 2.03
C LYS A 207 7.52 -5.01 3.07
N PRO A 208 7.33 -5.53 4.29
CA PRO A 208 6.19 -6.33 4.74
C PRO A 208 4.92 -5.49 4.89
N ILE A 209 3.77 -6.16 5.08
CA ILE A 209 2.53 -5.49 5.45
C ILE A 209 2.74 -4.73 6.77
N GLY A 210 2.35 -3.45 6.78
CA GLY A 210 2.61 -2.55 7.92
C GLY A 210 4.04 -1.99 7.97
N GLY A 211 4.92 -2.38 7.03
CA GLY A 211 6.27 -1.84 6.89
C GLY A 211 6.32 -0.48 6.19
N ARG A 212 7.56 0.01 5.95
CA ARG A 212 7.82 1.27 5.22
C ARG A 212 8.16 1.07 3.76
N ASP A 213 8.78 -0.05 3.43
CA ASP A 213 9.33 -0.26 2.10
C ASP A 213 8.20 -0.69 1.17
N LEU A 214 8.16 -0.10 -0.03
CA LEU A 214 7.18 -0.40 -1.05
C LEU A 214 7.77 -1.37 -2.06
N TYR A 215 6.97 -2.32 -2.54
CA TYR A 215 7.38 -3.28 -3.56
C TYR A 215 6.32 -3.40 -4.64
N SER A 216 6.78 -3.35 -5.89
CA SER A 216 5.99 -3.64 -7.07
C SER A 216 6.31 -5.04 -7.57
N SER A 217 5.33 -5.94 -7.50
CA SER A 217 5.42 -7.26 -8.10
C SER A 217 5.28 -7.23 -9.63
N ILE A 218 4.85 -6.11 -10.20
CA ILE A 218 4.67 -5.91 -11.65
C ILE A 218 6.02 -5.64 -12.31
N THR A 219 6.72 -4.60 -11.84
CA THR A 219 8.05 -4.23 -12.38
C THR A 219 9.20 -4.93 -11.65
N LYS A 220 8.91 -5.65 -10.55
CA LYS A 220 9.88 -6.25 -9.63
C LYS A 220 10.77 -5.21 -8.93
N THR A 221 10.32 -3.96 -8.84
CA THR A 221 11.06 -2.86 -8.22
C THR A 221 10.70 -2.70 -6.75
N ALA A 222 11.69 -2.45 -5.91
CA ALA A 222 11.50 -2.06 -4.51
C ALA A 222 11.95 -0.62 -4.28
N TYR A 223 11.10 0.13 -3.59
CA TYR A 223 11.29 1.52 -3.23
C TYR A 223 11.50 1.59 -1.72
N LEU A 224 12.75 1.75 -1.31
CA LEU A 224 13.13 1.55 0.09
C LEU A 224 13.17 2.88 0.83
N SER A 225 12.78 2.84 2.11
CA SER A 225 12.81 4.02 2.97
C SER A 225 14.18 4.67 3.15
N GLY A 226 15.25 3.91 2.93
CA GLY A 226 16.63 4.39 3.05
C GLY A 226 17.25 4.94 1.77
N ASP A 227 16.62 4.76 0.61
CA ASP A 227 17.20 5.16 -0.68
C ASP A 227 16.62 6.50 -1.19
N GLU A 228 17.27 7.11 -2.18
CA GLU A 228 16.90 8.46 -2.64
C GLU A 228 15.57 8.55 -3.38
N ILE A 229 15.13 7.45 -3.98
CA ILE A 229 13.92 7.39 -4.80
C ILE A 229 12.74 7.01 -3.91
N GLY A 230 12.88 5.89 -3.21
CA GLY A 230 11.90 5.27 -2.37
C GLY A 230 11.53 6.09 -1.14
N LYS A 231 12.46 6.84 -0.55
CA LYS A 231 12.11 7.75 0.57
C LYS A 231 11.02 8.77 0.19
N ASP A 232 10.93 9.13 -1.08
CA ASP A 232 9.98 10.12 -1.61
C ASP A 232 8.87 9.48 -2.45
N SER A 233 8.78 8.15 -2.43
CA SER A 233 7.79 7.36 -3.16
C SER A 233 6.60 6.98 -2.29
N GLY A 234 5.49 6.64 -2.94
CA GLY A 234 4.27 6.15 -2.34
C GLY A 234 3.44 5.34 -3.33
N VAL A 235 2.44 4.64 -2.80
CA VAL A 235 1.41 3.96 -3.59
C VAL A 235 0.17 4.83 -3.67
N LEU A 236 -0.37 4.92 -4.88
CA LEU A 236 -1.64 5.53 -5.19
C LEU A 236 -2.53 4.48 -5.87
N ALA A 237 -3.66 4.13 -5.28
CA ALA A 237 -4.51 3.05 -5.78
C ALA A 237 -5.99 3.42 -5.74
N LEU A 238 -6.74 3.03 -6.78
CA LEU A 238 -8.20 2.99 -6.77
C LEU A 238 -8.64 1.53 -6.66
N LEU A 239 -9.15 1.16 -5.50
CA LEU A 239 -9.50 -0.22 -5.14
C LEU A 239 -11.02 -0.38 -5.02
N PRO A 240 -11.58 -1.56 -5.27
CA PRO A 240 -12.94 -1.87 -4.85
C PRO A 240 -13.03 -1.85 -3.32
N ASN A 241 -14.09 -1.28 -2.76
CA ASN A 241 -14.32 -1.31 -1.32
C ASN A 241 -14.67 -2.76 -0.87
N PRO A 242 -13.86 -3.39 0.02
CA PRO A 242 -14.10 -4.76 0.45
C PRO A 242 -15.29 -4.92 1.40
N TRP A 243 -15.75 -3.83 2.03
CA TRP A 243 -16.86 -3.80 2.98
C TRP A 243 -18.19 -3.45 2.34
N GLN A 244 -18.20 -2.78 1.17
CA GLN A 244 -19.41 -2.44 0.44
C GLN A 244 -19.23 -2.56 -1.09
N LYS A 245 -20.00 -3.45 -1.72
CA LYS A 245 -19.98 -3.64 -3.17
C LYS A 245 -20.43 -2.37 -3.89
N GLY A 246 -19.72 -2.00 -4.95
CA GLY A 246 -20.02 -0.82 -5.77
C GLY A 246 -19.50 0.50 -5.21
N LYS A 247 -18.81 0.47 -4.07
CA LYS A 247 -18.06 1.60 -3.52
C LYS A 247 -16.57 1.42 -3.78
N VAL A 248 -15.83 2.51 -3.74
CA VAL A 248 -14.38 2.51 -4.00
C VAL A 248 -13.58 2.96 -2.79
N VAL A 249 -12.30 2.58 -2.79
CA VAL A 249 -11.29 3.03 -1.85
C VAL A 249 -10.14 3.64 -2.64
N ILE A 250 -9.89 4.92 -2.43
CA ILE A 250 -8.71 5.60 -2.94
C ILE A 250 -7.65 5.53 -1.85
N LEU A 251 -6.60 4.74 -2.06
CA LEU A 251 -5.50 4.59 -1.13
C LEU A 251 -4.36 5.52 -1.53
N VAL A 252 -3.94 6.39 -0.61
CA VAL A 252 -2.79 7.29 -0.77
C VAL A 252 -1.82 7.06 0.39
N ALA A 253 -0.70 6.41 0.11
CA ALA A 253 0.21 6.01 1.17
C ALA A 253 1.68 6.12 0.74
N GLY A 254 2.42 7.04 1.38
CA GLY A 254 3.85 7.21 1.16
C GLY A 254 4.75 6.37 2.07
N VAL A 255 5.95 6.04 1.59
CA VAL A 255 7.05 5.54 2.43
C VAL A 255 7.38 6.55 3.54
N HIS A 256 7.37 7.84 3.17
CA HIS A 256 7.36 8.99 4.07
C HIS A 256 6.28 10.00 3.65
N ALA A 257 6.13 11.07 4.44
CA ALA A 257 5.15 12.13 4.17
C ALA A 257 5.26 12.75 2.77
N SER A 258 6.47 12.86 2.21
CA SER A 258 6.67 13.35 0.83
C SER A 258 5.97 12.48 -0.21
N GLY A 259 6.02 11.15 -0.06
CA GLY A 259 5.28 10.21 -0.92
C GLY A 259 3.77 10.34 -0.79
N THR A 260 3.25 10.51 0.44
CA THR A 260 1.82 10.77 0.66
C THR A 260 1.38 12.08 -0.01
N GLN A 261 2.15 13.15 0.19
CA GLN A 261 1.91 14.45 -0.46
C GLN A 261 1.93 14.34 -1.99
N ALA A 262 2.82 13.53 -2.56
CA ALA A 262 2.90 13.31 -4.00
C ALA A 262 1.63 12.65 -4.54
N GLY A 263 1.11 11.65 -3.82
CA GLY A 263 -0.17 11.03 -4.16
C GLY A 263 -1.37 11.98 -4.03
N LEU A 264 -1.42 12.81 -2.99
CA LEU A 264 -2.47 13.83 -2.84
C LEU A 264 -2.38 14.89 -3.94
N MET A 265 -1.17 15.30 -4.33
CA MET A 265 -0.96 16.24 -5.44
C MET A 265 -1.37 15.62 -6.78
N ALA A 266 -1.14 14.32 -6.98
CA ALA A 266 -1.61 13.60 -8.15
C ALA A 266 -3.14 13.53 -8.22
N ILE A 267 -3.82 13.28 -7.10
CA ILE A 267 -5.29 13.34 -7.01
C ILE A 267 -5.81 14.73 -7.37
N LEU A 268 -5.24 15.78 -6.77
CA LEU A 268 -5.65 17.16 -7.05
C LEU A 268 -5.44 17.54 -8.52
N SER A 269 -4.30 17.13 -9.10
CA SER A 269 -4.00 17.32 -10.52
C SER A 269 -5.01 16.59 -11.40
N HIS A 270 -5.36 15.34 -11.08
CA HIS A 270 -6.35 14.58 -11.82
C HIS A 270 -7.75 15.21 -11.75
N LEU A 271 -8.21 15.64 -10.58
CA LEU A 271 -9.49 16.33 -10.43
C LEU A 271 -9.57 17.60 -11.29
N ARG A 272 -8.50 18.39 -11.30
CA ARG A 272 -8.39 19.58 -12.16
C ARG A 272 -8.41 19.21 -13.64
N ALA A 273 -7.72 18.15 -14.05
CA ALA A 273 -7.75 17.66 -15.43
C ALA A 273 -9.17 17.26 -15.86
N LYS A 274 -9.92 16.55 -15.00
CA LYS A 274 -11.33 16.16 -15.26
C LYS A 274 -12.27 17.37 -15.40
N ARG A 275 -11.90 18.51 -14.81
CA ARG A 275 -12.59 19.80 -14.97
C ARG A 275 -12.05 20.66 -16.12
N GLY A 276 -11.17 20.13 -16.97
CA GLY A 276 -10.65 20.80 -18.17
C GLY A 276 -9.39 21.66 -17.98
N PHE A 277 -8.78 21.66 -16.80
CA PHE A 277 -7.51 22.35 -16.60
C PHE A 277 -6.34 21.58 -17.20
N LYS A 278 -5.39 22.29 -17.84
CA LYS A 278 -4.17 21.70 -18.41
C LYS A 278 -3.20 21.26 -17.30
N THR A 279 -3.44 20.06 -16.78
CA THR A 279 -2.70 19.41 -15.69
C THR A 279 -2.50 17.93 -16.02
N SER A 280 -1.66 17.23 -15.26
CA SER A 280 -1.35 15.82 -15.53
C SER A 280 -2.40 14.91 -14.85
N PRO A 281 -3.26 14.20 -15.61
CA PRO A 281 -4.16 13.23 -15.02
C PRO A 281 -3.39 11.99 -14.55
N ILE A 282 -3.88 11.34 -13.49
CA ILE A 282 -3.51 9.96 -13.19
C ILE A 282 -4.08 9.07 -14.30
N THR A 283 -3.26 8.15 -14.82
CA THR A 283 -3.68 7.05 -15.69
C THR A 283 -3.49 5.72 -14.98
N ASP A 284 -4.09 4.66 -15.51
CA ASP A 284 -3.79 3.30 -15.05
C ASP A 284 -2.32 2.94 -15.31
N HIS A 285 -1.87 1.90 -14.61
CA HIS A 285 -0.52 1.36 -14.74
C HIS A 285 -0.27 0.94 -16.20
N PRO A 286 0.79 1.44 -16.86
CA PRO A 286 0.97 1.31 -18.29
C PRO A 286 1.16 -0.15 -18.75
N ILE A 287 1.80 -0.98 -17.92
CA ILE A 287 2.04 -2.41 -18.22
C ILE A 287 0.85 -3.29 -17.83
N ALA A 288 0.41 -3.23 -16.57
CA ALA A 288 -0.62 -4.14 -16.05
C ALA A 288 -2.06 -3.69 -16.33
N ASN A 289 -2.26 -2.45 -16.79
CA ASN A 289 -3.57 -1.84 -16.99
C ASN A 289 -4.49 -1.96 -15.76
N ILE A 290 -3.94 -1.59 -14.60
CA ILE A 290 -4.66 -1.56 -13.32
C ILE A 290 -4.56 -0.17 -12.70
N PRO A 291 -5.53 0.27 -11.89
CA PRO A 291 -5.53 1.60 -11.31
C PRO A 291 -4.68 1.68 -10.03
N ILE A 292 -3.47 1.13 -10.07
CA ILE A 292 -2.47 1.22 -8.99
C ILE A 292 -1.16 1.75 -9.56
N ARG A 293 -0.60 2.80 -8.97
CA ARG A 293 0.60 3.50 -9.43
C ARG A 293 1.60 3.66 -8.31
N VAL A 294 2.88 3.76 -8.66
CA VAL A 294 3.90 4.30 -7.76
C VAL A 294 4.11 5.76 -8.12
N VAL A 295 3.89 6.62 -7.15
CA VAL A 295 4.04 8.07 -7.27
C VAL A 295 5.23 8.53 -6.44
N ARG A 296 5.97 9.52 -6.92
CA ARG A 296 7.12 10.09 -6.22
C ARG A 296 7.07 11.61 -6.22
N ALA A 297 7.52 12.23 -5.14
CA ALA A 297 7.79 13.66 -5.12
C ALA A 297 9.04 14.00 -5.94
N LYS A 298 8.95 14.97 -6.86
CA LYS A 298 10.10 15.41 -7.69
C LYS A 298 11.16 16.15 -6.88
N ARG A 299 10.71 17.00 -5.96
CA ARG A 299 11.55 17.70 -4.98
C ARG A 299 10.80 17.75 -3.67
N SER A 300 11.53 17.60 -2.56
CA SER A 300 10.98 17.77 -1.22
C SER A 300 11.88 18.70 -0.42
N THR A 301 11.32 19.75 0.17
CA THR A 301 12.03 20.53 1.19
C THR A 301 11.90 19.81 2.52
N ARG A 302 13.02 19.41 3.13
CA ARG A 302 13.02 18.77 4.45
C ARG A 302 13.26 19.81 5.54
N SER A 303 12.35 20.76 5.71
CA SER A 303 12.27 21.48 6.99
C SER A 303 11.45 20.64 7.97
N TRP A 304 11.93 20.54 9.21
CA TRP A 304 11.26 19.81 10.29
C TRP A 304 9.93 20.41 10.69
N ASP A 305 9.54 21.55 10.11
CA ASP A 305 8.31 22.27 10.44
C ASP A 305 7.27 22.21 9.31
N TYR A 306 7.67 22.40 8.04
CA TYR A 306 6.72 22.62 6.93
C TYR A 306 7.08 21.93 5.61
N GLY A 307 7.77 20.79 5.64
CA GLY A 307 8.24 20.14 4.42
C GLY A 307 7.16 20.00 3.35
N ARG A 308 7.38 20.68 2.22
CA ARG A 308 6.51 20.69 1.03
C ARG A 308 7.24 20.08 -0.15
N ILE A 309 6.48 19.44 -1.03
CA ILE A 309 6.98 18.94 -2.31
C ILE A 309 6.72 19.93 -3.45
N GLU A 310 7.59 19.94 -4.46
CA GLU A 310 7.41 20.70 -5.71
C GLU A 310 7.15 19.72 -6.86
N GLY A 311 5.89 19.32 -7.00
CA GLY A 311 5.46 18.42 -8.06
C GLY A 311 5.65 16.94 -7.76
N PHE A 312 5.09 16.11 -8.64
CA PHE A 312 5.13 14.67 -8.57
C PHE A 312 5.46 14.06 -9.94
N GLU A 313 5.85 12.79 -9.93
CA GLU A 313 6.00 11.95 -11.10
C GLU A 313 5.48 10.54 -10.79
N PHE A 314 5.08 9.80 -11.83
CA PHE A 314 4.81 8.37 -11.70
C PHE A 314 6.07 7.60 -12.09
N LEU A 315 6.49 6.67 -11.24
CA LEU A 315 7.63 5.80 -11.51
C LEU A 315 7.21 4.55 -12.29
N GLU A 316 5.96 4.15 -12.12
CA GLU A 316 5.26 3.11 -12.88
C GLU A 316 3.78 3.45 -12.89
#